data_AF-A0A4S2HD65-F1
#
_entry.id   AF-A0A4S2HD65-F1
#
_cell.length_a   1.000
_cell.length_b   1.000
_cell.length_c   1.000
_cell.angle_alpha   90.00
_cell.angle_beta   90.00
_cell.angle_gamma   90.00
#
_symmetry.space_group_name_H-M   'P 1'
#
loop_
_entity.id
_entity.type
_entity.pdbx_description
1 polymer ?
#
loop_
_entity_poly.entity_id
_entity_poly.type
_entity_poly.pdbx_seq_one_letter_code
_entity_poly.pdbx_strand_id
1 'polypeptide(L)'
;MVENRFQRLRLDRARARLAQQAVAYAFDVPVEEIAAPTRRSADVALARQVAMYLAHVAFELSLARVGLAFGRDRTTAAYACHRIEDRRDDIGFDTRLDALEACLRAAPTPVWEDQAGEAA
;
A
#
# COMPACT_ATOMS: atom_id res chain seq x y z
N MET A 1 -19.22 -11.91 15.24
CA MET A 1 -19.07 -10.82 14.23
C MET A 1 -17.70 -10.11 14.26
N VAL A 2 -16.77 -10.50 15.15
CA VAL A 2 -15.44 -9.87 15.31
C VAL A 2 -14.39 -10.42 14.32
N GLU A 3 -14.53 -11.70 13.96
CA GLU A 3 -13.70 -12.45 13.00
C GLU A 3 -13.46 -11.71 11.67
N ASN A 4 -14.52 -11.14 11.09
CA ASN A 4 -14.47 -10.44 9.81
C ASN A 4 -13.59 -9.17 9.84
N ARG A 5 -13.52 -8.47 10.98
CA ARG A 5 -12.72 -7.25 11.12
C ARG A 5 -11.23 -7.55 11.20
N PHE A 6 -10.84 -8.60 11.92
CA PHE A 6 -9.44 -9.02 12.03
C PHE A 6 -8.90 -9.53 10.70
N GLN A 7 -9.68 -10.37 10.01
CA GLN A 7 -9.33 -10.88 8.69
C GLN A 7 -9.16 -9.74 7.68
N ARG A 8 -10.08 -8.77 7.67
CA ARG A 8 -9.97 -7.58 6.81
C ARG A 8 -8.72 -6.76 7.12
N LEU A 9 -8.41 -6.51 8.40
CA LEU A 9 -7.20 -5.77 8.78
C LEU A 9 -5.92 -6.52 8.39
N ARG A 10 -5.91 -7.85 8.52
CA ARG A 10 -4.80 -8.71 8.09
C ARG A 10 -4.59 -8.58 6.57
N LEU A 11 -5.65 -8.65 5.78
CA LEU A 11 -5.61 -8.45 4.34
C LEU A 11 -5.14 -7.04 3.95
N ASP A 12 -5.67 -6.01 4.61
CA ASP A 12 -5.28 -4.61 4.36
C ASP A 12 -3.78 -4.39 4.59
N ARG A 13 -3.23 -4.96 5.68
CA ARG A 13 -1.79 -4.92 5.97
C ARG A 13 -0.97 -5.71 4.96
N ALA A 14 -1.45 -6.86 4.51
CA ALA A 14 -0.75 -7.65 3.49
C ALA A 14 -0.67 -6.88 2.15
N ARG A 15 -1.79 -6.28 1.74
CA ARG A 15 -1.88 -5.42 0.55
C ARG A 15 -0.99 -4.18 0.65
N ALA A 16 -0.98 -3.50 1.80
CA ALA A 16 -0.08 -2.38 2.05
C ALA A 16 1.40 -2.78 1.91
N ARG A 17 1.80 -3.91 2.49
CA ARG A 17 3.16 -4.44 2.36
C ARG A 17 3.52 -4.76 0.92
N LEU A 18 2.61 -5.38 0.17
CA LEU A 18 2.82 -5.66 -1.25
C LEU A 18 3.03 -4.36 -2.05
N ALA A 19 2.20 -3.34 -1.80
CA ALA A 19 2.38 -2.02 -2.42
C ALA A 19 3.72 -1.39 -2.06
N GLN A 20 4.15 -1.47 -0.79
CA GLN A 20 5.47 -0.99 -0.37
C GLN A 20 6.61 -1.70 -1.09
N GLN A 21 6.54 -3.02 -1.27
CA GLN A 21 7.56 -3.80 -1.98
C GLN A 21 7.62 -3.44 -3.47
N ALA A 22 6.47 -3.37 -4.15
CA ALA A 22 6.40 -2.99 -5.56
C ALA A 22 6.98 -1.59 -5.80
N VAL A 23 6.67 -0.64 -4.91
CA VAL A 23 7.20 0.73 -4.99
C VAL A 23 8.67 0.79 -4.63
N ALA A 24 9.13 0.08 -3.61
CA ALA A 24 10.55 -0.02 -3.26
C ALA A 24 11.39 -0.45 -4.46
N TYR A 25 10.94 -1.49 -5.16
CA TYR A 25 11.57 -1.97 -6.40
C TYR A 25 11.59 -0.90 -7.50
N ALA A 26 10.46 -0.26 -7.79
CA ALA A 26 10.36 0.68 -8.92
C ALA A 26 11.00 2.04 -8.67
N PHE A 27 11.17 2.45 -7.41
CA PHE A 27 11.73 3.74 -7.01
C PHE A 27 13.17 3.64 -6.52
N ASP A 28 13.73 2.42 -6.47
CA ASP A 28 15.09 2.15 -5.95
C ASP A 28 15.29 2.70 -4.52
N VAL A 29 14.34 2.38 -3.64
CA VAL A 29 14.35 2.80 -2.24
C VAL A 29 14.19 1.58 -1.33
N PRO A 30 14.99 1.43 -0.26
CA PRO A 30 14.81 0.35 0.70
C PRO A 30 13.40 0.34 1.30
N VAL A 31 12.76 -0.83 1.34
CA VAL A 31 11.38 -0.95 1.82
C VAL A 31 11.25 -0.59 3.31
N GLU A 32 12.30 -0.81 4.09
CA GLU A 32 12.40 -0.44 5.50
C GLU A 32 12.35 1.09 5.67
N GLU A 33 12.95 1.83 4.74
CA GLU A 33 12.90 3.29 4.72
C GLU A 33 11.49 3.78 4.39
N ILE A 34 10.77 3.11 3.48
CA ILE A 34 9.36 3.39 3.20
C ILE A 34 8.50 3.11 4.45
N ALA A 35 8.75 2.00 5.15
CA ALA A 35 8.00 1.63 6.35
C ALA A 35 8.38 2.44 7.61
N ALA A 36 9.52 3.15 7.60
CA ALA A 36 10.01 3.88 8.76
C ALA A 36 8.97 4.89 9.29
N PRO A 37 8.80 5.01 10.62
CA PRO A 37 7.81 5.92 11.23
C PRO A 37 8.24 7.39 11.14
N THR A 38 9.55 7.64 11.12
CA THR A 38 10.13 8.99 11.10
C THR A 38 10.24 9.56 9.68
N ARG A 39 10.50 10.87 9.61
CA ARG A 39 10.78 11.57 8.35
C ARG A 39 12.09 11.05 7.75
N ARG A 40 12.09 10.84 6.44
CA ARG A 40 13.24 10.39 5.63
C ARG A 40 13.50 11.38 4.49
N SER A 41 14.37 11.01 3.55
CA SER A 41 14.64 11.83 2.35
C SER A 41 13.35 12.10 1.55
N ALA A 42 13.41 13.11 0.68
CA ALA A 42 12.28 13.45 -0.19
C ALA A 42 11.85 12.27 -1.08
N ASP A 43 12.81 11.51 -1.59
CA ASP A 43 12.55 10.34 -2.45
C ASP A 43 11.85 9.21 -1.68
N VAL A 44 12.29 8.94 -0.45
CA VAL A 44 11.62 7.96 0.43
C VAL A 44 10.21 8.45 0.80
N ALA A 45 10.03 9.75 1.03
CA ALA A 45 8.73 10.34 1.31
C ALA A 45 7.77 10.18 0.12
N LEU A 46 8.25 10.43 -1.09
CA LEU A 46 7.51 10.21 -2.33
C LEU A 46 7.14 8.74 -2.49
N ALA A 47 8.10 7.82 -2.37
CA ALA A 47 7.86 6.38 -2.48
C ALA A 47 6.77 5.91 -1.50
N ARG A 48 6.79 6.41 -0.25
CA ARG A 48 5.72 6.14 0.71
C ARG A 48 4.36 6.68 0.26
N GLN A 49 4.31 7.89 -0.27
CA GLN A 49 3.06 8.48 -0.77
C GLN A 49 2.50 7.68 -1.95
N VAL A 50 3.36 7.25 -2.88
CA VAL A 50 2.98 6.37 -4.00
C VAL A 50 2.43 5.05 -3.50
N ALA A 51 3.10 4.40 -2.52
CA ALA A 51 2.60 3.14 -1.95
C ALA A 51 1.22 3.31 -1.28
N MET A 52 0.99 4.42 -0.57
CA MET A 52 -0.31 4.72 0.03
C MET A 52 -1.40 4.97 -1.03
N TYR A 53 -1.07 5.72 -2.09
CA TYR A 53 -1.97 5.96 -3.21
C TYR A 53 -2.32 4.66 -3.94
N LEU A 54 -1.33 3.82 -4.26
CA LEU A 54 -1.57 2.54 -4.92
C LEU A 54 -2.40 1.59 -4.05
N ALA A 55 -2.21 1.59 -2.73
CA ALA A 55 -3.09 0.84 -1.84
C ALA A 55 -4.55 1.34 -1.88
N HIS A 56 -4.76 2.64 -2.10
CA HIS A 56 -6.09 3.21 -2.28
C HIS A 56 -6.72 2.79 -3.62
N VAL A 57 -6.02 2.95 -4.74
CA VAL A 57 -6.61 2.76 -6.09
C VAL A 57 -6.58 1.32 -6.59
N ALA A 58 -5.52 0.55 -6.30
CA ALA A 58 -5.39 -0.83 -6.78
C ALA A 58 -6.24 -1.80 -5.95
N PHE A 59 -6.39 -1.53 -4.65
CA PHE A 59 -7.05 -2.43 -3.70
C PHE A 59 -8.32 -1.87 -3.06
N GLU A 60 -8.73 -0.66 -3.46
CA GLU A 60 -9.94 0.02 -3.00
C GLU A 60 -10.00 0.20 -1.47
N LEU A 61 -8.84 0.36 -0.81
CA LEU A 61 -8.81 0.70 0.60
C LEU A 61 -9.25 2.16 0.76
N SER A 62 -10.19 2.43 1.66
CA SER A 62 -10.51 3.81 2.03
C SER A 62 -9.29 4.49 2.68
N LEU A 63 -9.21 5.83 2.64
CA LEU A 63 -8.11 6.59 3.24
C LEU A 63 -7.86 6.24 4.72
N ALA A 64 -8.93 5.93 5.46
CA ALA A 64 -8.82 5.47 6.85
C ALA A 64 -8.17 4.08 6.96
N ARG A 65 -8.50 3.16 6.05
CA ARG A 65 -7.90 1.82 5.98
C ARG A 65 -6.45 1.88 5.52
N VAL A 66 -6.13 2.75 4.54
CA VAL A 66 -4.75 3.02 4.14
C VAL A 66 -3.95 3.55 5.32
N GLY A 67 -4.41 4.59 6.01
CA GLY A 67 -3.75 5.11 7.21
C GLY A 67 -3.49 4.00 8.23
N LEU A 68 -4.52 3.24 8.60
CA LEU A 68 -4.39 2.13 9.55
C LEU A 68 -3.41 1.04 9.11
N ALA A 69 -3.42 0.65 7.83
CA ALA A 69 -2.55 -0.39 7.29
C ALA A 69 -1.07 0.05 7.25
N PHE A 70 -0.82 1.34 7.03
CA PHE A 70 0.52 1.95 7.02
C PHE A 70 0.97 2.48 8.39
N GLY A 71 0.14 2.38 9.43
CA GLY A 71 0.44 2.94 10.76
C GLY A 71 0.50 4.48 10.77
N ARG A 72 -0.32 5.13 9.95
CA ARG A 72 -0.38 6.59 9.75
C ARG A 72 -1.79 7.12 10.01
N ASP A 73 -1.89 8.43 10.24
CA ASP A 73 -3.18 9.09 10.34
C ASP A 73 -3.91 9.10 8.99
N ARG A 74 -5.25 9.09 9.02
CA ARG A 74 -6.08 9.19 7.81
C ARG A 74 -5.73 10.42 6.96
N THR A 75 -5.44 11.56 7.59
CA THR A 75 -5.06 12.79 6.89
C THR A 75 -3.73 12.66 6.16
N THR A 76 -2.81 11.83 6.66
CA THR A 76 -1.55 11.51 5.96
C THR A 76 -1.83 10.74 4.67
N ALA A 77 -2.76 9.78 4.70
CA ALA A 77 -3.18 9.05 3.50
C ALA A 77 -3.90 9.96 2.49
N ALA A 78 -4.77 10.85 2.97
CA ALA A 78 -5.45 11.84 2.13
C ALA A 78 -4.43 12.76 1.44
N TYR A 79 -3.49 13.31 2.22
CA TYR A 79 -2.41 14.15 1.71
C TYR A 79 -1.58 13.42 0.66
N ALA A 80 -1.18 12.16 0.92
CA ALA A 80 -0.48 11.35 -0.05
C ALA A 80 -1.26 11.21 -1.37
N CYS A 81 -2.56 10.87 -1.30
CA CYS A 81 -3.36 10.68 -2.50
C CYS A 81 -3.47 11.97 -3.32
N HIS A 82 -3.74 13.12 -2.70
CA HIS A 82 -3.76 14.41 -3.38
C HIS A 82 -2.41 14.73 -4.04
N ARG A 83 -1.30 14.53 -3.34
CA ARG A 83 0.05 14.81 -3.87
C ARG A 83 0.43 13.92 -5.05
N ILE A 84 -0.08 12.69 -5.10
CA ILE A 84 0.19 11.79 -6.22
C ILE A 84 -0.72 12.13 -7.41
N GLU A 85 -1.98 12.49 -7.16
CA GLU A 85 -2.87 12.95 -8.22
C GLU A 85 -2.32 14.20 -8.92
N ASP A 86 -1.86 15.20 -8.17
CA ASP A 86 -1.20 16.40 -8.72
C ASP A 86 0.05 16.06 -9.55
N ARG A 87 0.69 14.90 -9.31
CA ARG A 87 1.90 14.48 -10.01
C ARG A 87 1.61 13.63 -11.25
N ARG A 88 0.40 13.08 -11.38
CA ARG A 88 0.00 12.30 -12.56
C ARG A 88 -0.17 13.16 -13.82
N ASP A 89 -0.09 14.48 -13.69
CA ASP A 89 0.05 15.40 -14.85
C ASP A 89 1.34 15.14 -15.66
N ASP A 90 2.36 14.53 -15.06
CA ASP A 90 3.56 14.06 -15.77
C ASP A 90 3.33 12.68 -16.39
N ILE A 91 3.31 12.61 -17.73
CA ILE A 91 3.00 11.38 -18.49
C ILE A 91 3.94 10.22 -18.13
N GLY A 92 5.22 10.50 -17.89
CA GLY A 92 6.22 9.48 -17.56
C GLY A 92 5.95 8.86 -16.18
N PHE A 93 5.63 9.71 -15.21
CA PHE A 93 5.21 9.29 -13.88
C PHE A 93 3.88 8.53 -13.92
N ASP A 94 2.89 9.05 -14.63
CA ASP A 94 1.55 8.46 -14.78
C ASP A 94 1.62 7.04 -15.36
N THR A 95 2.34 6.88 -16.49
CA THR A 95 2.55 5.58 -17.14
C THR A 95 3.22 4.58 -16.19
N ARG A 96 4.21 5.03 -15.40
CA ARG A 96 4.89 4.17 -14.42
C ARG A 96 3.93 3.75 -13.29
N LEU A 97 3.06 4.65 -12.83
CA LEU A 97 2.08 4.35 -11.79
C LEU A 97 1.01 3.38 -12.28
N ASP A 98 0.55 3.51 -13.53
CA ASP A 98 -0.40 2.59 -14.15
C ASP A 98 0.14 1.16 -14.24
N ALA A 99 1.42 1.02 -14.62
CA ALA A 99 2.07 -0.28 -14.64
C ALA A 99 2.12 -0.92 -13.24
N LEU A 100 2.45 -0.14 -12.21
CA LEU A 100 2.45 -0.61 -10.81
C LEU A 100 1.04 -0.99 -10.33
N GLU A 101 0.04 -0.17 -10.65
CA GLU A 101 -1.37 -0.43 -10.33
C GLU A 101 -1.86 -1.73 -10.96
N ALA A 102 -1.54 -1.95 -12.24
CA ALA A 102 -1.88 -3.18 -12.96
C ALA A 102 -1.23 -4.41 -12.31
N CYS A 103 0.07 -4.34 -11.97
CA CYS A 103 0.75 -5.43 -11.26
C CYS A 103 0.10 -5.74 -9.91
N LEU A 104 -0.28 -4.71 -9.15
CA LEU A 104 -0.92 -4.88 -7.84
C LEU A 104 -2.33 -5.47 -7.96
N ARG A 105 -3.12 -5.05 -8.96
CA ARG A 105 -4.46 -5.61 -9.22
C ARG A 105 -4.41 -7.07 -9.67
N ALA A 106 -3.38 -7.45 -10.42
CA ALA A 106 -3.17 -8.82 -10.86
C ALA A 106 -2.63 -9.74 -9.74
N ALA A 107 -2.18 -9.17 -8.61
CA ALA A 107 -1.61 -9.95 -7.53
C ALA A 107 -2.65 -10.88 -6.88
N PRO A 108 -2.29 -12.14 -6.59
CA PRO A 108 -3.19 -13.05 -5.92
C PRO A 108 -3.55 -12.54 -4.52
N THR A 109 -4.78 -12.79 -4.09
CA THR A 109 -5.17 -12.51 -2.71
C THR A 109 -4.48 -13.52 -1.79
N PRO A 110 -3.78 -13.09 -0.74
CA PRO A 110 -3.11 -14.01 0.18
C PRO A 110 -4.16 -14.87 0.89
N VAL A 111 -4.01 -16.19 0.77
CA VAL A 111 -4.79 -17.18 1.50
C VAL A 111 -4.05 -17.49 2.80
N TRP A 112 -4.74 -17.37 3.92
CA TRP A 112 -4.23 -17.78 5.22
C TRP A 112 -5.02 -19.03 5.61
N GLU A 113 -4.35 -20.17 5.64
CA GLU A 113 -4.92 -21.38 6.24
C GLU A 113 -4.84 -21.19 7.76
N ASP A 114 -5.95 -20.82 8.41
CA ASP A 114 -6.01 -20.92 9.87
C ASP A 114 -6.25 -22.40 10.25
N GLN A 115 -5.15 -23.05 10.64
CA GLN A 115 -5.02 -24.20 11.55
C GLN A 115 -5.49 -25.58 11.06
N ALA A 116 -4.48 -26.41 10.76
CA ALA A 116 -4.36 -27.81 11.18
C ALA A 116 -5.35 -28.23 12.28
N GLY A 117 -6.38 -28.98 11.86
CA GLY A 117 -7.43 -29.47 12.74
C GLY A 117 -8.34 -30.52 12.09
N GLU A 118 -7.84 -31.30 11.14
CA GLU A 118 -8.46 -32.57 10.73
C GLU A 118 -7.36 -33.52 10.21
N ALA A 119 -6.37 -33.76 11.06
CA ALA A 119 -5.68 -35.05 11.08
C ALA A 119 -6.39 -35.87 12.16
N ALA A 120 -7.51 -36.48 11.78
CA ALA A 120 -8.16 -37.58 12.49
C ALA A 120 -8.30 -38.74 11.51
#